data_AF-A0A1Z2LDV8-F1
#
_entry.id   AF-A0A1Z2LDV8-F1
#
_cell.length_a   1.000
_cell.length_b   1.000
_cell.length_c   1.000
_cell.angle_alpha   90.00
_cell.angle_beta   90.00
_cell.angle_gamma   90.00
#
_symmetry.space_group_name_H-M   'P 1'
#
loop_
_entity.id
_entity.type
_entity.pdbx_description
1 polymer ?
#
loop_
_entity_poly.entity_id
_entity_poly.type
_entity_poly.pdbx_seq_one_letter_code
_entity_poly.pdbx_strand_id
1 'polypeptide(L)'
;MIKWAGWIITLLGAAHTILALTVEEAARHAGTWFSGGLWSEDLSDMSPAGSAYWLSLESFGPPLTLIGLTVLWLNRRGITPPTFIAWALGAWTVVDAIILPFTPWPLFALACVLLLIGARRDNPAPKAGLPRA
;
A
#
# COMPACT_ATOMS: atom_id res chain seq x y z
N MET A 1 -2.25 -11.68 13.01
CA MET A 1 -2.66 -10.30 12.67
C MET A 1 -1.82 -9.76 11.53
N ILE A 2 -0.48 -9.85 11.62
CA ILE A 2 0.44 -9.43 10.56
C ILE A 2 0.10 -10.09 9.19
N LYS A 3 -0.14 -11.41 9.15
CA LYS A 3 -0.62 -12.10 7.92
C LYS A 3 -1.85 -11.45 7.29
N TRP A 4 -2.86 -11.10 8.10
CA TRP A 4 -4.11 -10.52 7.60
C TRP A 4 -3.90 -9.10 7.08
N ALA A 5 -3.13 -8.30 7.80
CA ALA A 5 -2.76 -6.96 7.34
C ALA A 5 -1.99 -7.01 6.00
N GLY A 6 -1.01 -7.91 5.89
CA GLY A 6 -0.26 -8.10 4.65
C GLY A 6 -1.15 -8.48 3.47
N TRP A 7 -2.13 -9.37 3.67
CA TRP A 7 -3.10 -9.72 2.63
C TRP A 7 -4.01 -8.55 2.25
N ILE A 8 -4.55 -7.82 3.22
CA ILE A 8 -5.41 -6.66 2.94
C ILE A 8 -4.65 -5.63 2.11
N ILE A 9 -3.43 -5.27 2.51
CA ILE A 9 -2.59 -4.31 1.77
C ILE A 9 -2.28 -4.81 0.36
N THR A 10 -1.90 -6.09 0.23
CA THR A 10 -1.60 -6.70 -1.08
C THR A 10 -2.81 -6.66 -2.00
N LEU A 11 -3.97 -7.08 -1.50
CA LEU A 11 -5.20 -7.17 -2.30
C LEU A 11 -5.71 -5.79 -2.68
N LEU A 12 -5.64 -4.79 -1.79
CA LEU A 12 -6.04 -3.43 -2.12
C LEU A 12 -5.10 -2.81 -3.17
N GLY A 13 -3.79 -2.99 -3.03
CA GLY A 13 -2.82 -2.52 -4.03
C GLY A 13 -3.02 -3.18 -5.40
N ALA A 14 -3.18 -4.50 -5.42
CA ALA A 14 -3.39 -5.25 -6.65
C ALA A 14 -4.74 -4.93 -7.30
N ALA A 15 -5.81 -4.85 -6.50
CA ALA A 15 -7.14 -4.48 -6.98
C ALA A 15 -7.14 -3.07 -7.57
N HIS A 16 -6.50 -2.09 -6.93
CA HIS A 16 -6.38 -0.72 -7.46
C HIS A 16 -5.81 -0.72 -8.88
N THR A 17 -4.64 -1.34 -9.07
CA THR A 17 -3.99 -1.37 -10.40
C THR A 17 -4.80 -2.18 -11.42
N ILE A 18 -5.32 -3.35 -11.04
CA ILE A 18 -6.08 -4.21 -11.96
C ILE A 18 -7.37 -3.50 -12.39
N LEU A 19 -8.11 -2.92 -11.45
CA LEU A 19 -9.34 -2.21 -11.74
C LEU A 19 -9.08 -0.94 -12.56
N ALA A 20 -8.01 -0.19 -12.29
CA ALA A 20 -7.62 0.94 -13.11
C ALA A 20 -7.30 0.52 -14.56
N LEU A 21 -6.54 -0.58 -14.74
CA LEU A 21 -6.21 -1.09 -16.07
C LEU A 21 -7.41 -1.65 -16.82
N THR A 22 -8.40 -2.22 -16.12
CA THR A 22 -9.49 -2.98 -16.74
C THR A 22 -10.83 -2.25 -16.71
N VAL A 23 -11.33 -1.87 -15.53
CA VAL A 23 -12.64 -1.23 -15.35
C VAL A 23 -12.61 0.24 -15.74
N GLU A 24 -11.56 0.96 -15.37
CA GLU A 24 -11.32 2.34 -15.85
C GLU A 24 -10.65 2.37 -17.23
N GLU A 25 -10.45 1.19 -17.84
CA GLU A 25 -9.97 1.00 -19.21
C GLU A 25 -8.61 1.66 -19.52
N ALA A 26 -7.80 1.95 -18.51
CA ALA A 26 -6.52 2.64 -18.68
C ALA A 26 -5.60 1.91 -19.68
N ALA A 27 -5.65 0.58 -19.73
CA ALA A 27 -4.85 -0.23 -20.64
C ALA A 27 -5.05 0.11 -22.13
N ARG A 28 -6.17 0.76 -22.52
CA ARG A 28 -6.40 1.21 -23.89
C ARG A 28 -5.36 2.25 -24.35
N HIS A 29 -4.72 2.94 -23.43
CA HIS A 29 -3.69 3.95 -23.72
C HIS A 29 -2.27 3.38 -23.83
N ALA A 30 -2.08 2.06 -23.71
CA ALA A 30 -0.76 1.42 -23.73
C ALA A 30 0.09 1.80 -24.96
N GLY A 31 -0.52 1.93 -26.15
CA GLY A 31 0.19 2.37 -27.35
C GLY A 31 0.85 3.74 -27.19
N THR A 32 0.19 4.69 -26.53
CA THR A 32 0.75 6.02 -26.25
C THR A 32 1.88 5.95 -25.23
N TRP A 33 1.71 5.15 -24.17
CA TRP A 33 2.72 5.00 -23.13
C TRP A 33 4.03 4.43 -23.67
N PHE A 34 3.94 3.32 -24.41
CA PHE A 34 5.11 2.61 -24.92
C PHE A 34 5.71 3.22 -26.21
N SER A 35 5.07 4.23 -26.80
CA SER A 35 5.63 5.02 -27.91
C SER A 35 6.35 6.29 -27.44
N GLY A 36 6.38 6.55 -26.14
CA GLY A 36 6.99 7.76 -25.57
C GLY A 36 6.09 8.99 -25.60
N GLY A 37 4.79 8.83 -25.87
CA GLY A 37 3.84 9.94 -25.97
C GLY A 37 3.62 10.74 -24.68
N LEU A 38 4.16 10.29 -23.54
CA LEU A 38 4.05 10.97 -22.25
C LEU A 38 5.24 11.91 -21.92
N TRP A 39 6.32 11.89 -22.71
CA TRP A 39 7.57 12.61 -22.36
C TRP A 39 7.44 14.13 -22.27
N SER A 40 6.48 14.71 -22.99
CA SER A 40 6.24 16.15 -23.06
C SER A 40 4.94 16.57 -22.38
N GLU A 41 4.37 15.73 -21.51
CA GLU A 41 3.16 16.10 -20.78
C GLU A 41 3.42 17.15 -19.70
N ASP A 42 2.43 18.02 -19.53
CA ASP A 42 2.31 18.88 -18.36
C ASP A 42 1.61 18.11 -17.24
N LEU A 43 2.26 17.96 -16.10
CA LEU A 43 1.71 17.25 -14.95
C LEU A 43 0.50 17.96 -14.32
N SER A 44 0.34 19.26 -14.59
CA SER A 44 -0.81 20.05 -14.12
C SER A 44 -2.02 19.96 -15.04
N ASP A 45 -1.84 19.50 -16.29
CA ASP A 45 -2.89 19.36 -17.30
C ASP A 45 -2.62 18.09 -18.15
N MET A 46 -2.66 16.94 -17.48
CA MET A 46 -2.34 15.66 -18.10
C MET A 46 -3.37 15.27 -19.16
N SER A 47 -2.91 14.66 -20.25
CA SER A 47 -3.82 14.06 -21.22
C SER A 47 -4.60 12.88 -20.60
N PRO A 48 -5.65 12.39 -21.27
CA PRO A 48 -6.31 11.14 -20.84
C PRO A 48 -5.34 9.96 -20.73
N ALA A 49 -4.36 9.86 -21.64
CA ALA A 49 -3.35 8.80 -21.57
C ALA A 49 -2.42 8.97 -20.37
N GLY A 50 -2.01 10.20 -20.07
CA GLY A 50 -1.19 10.54 -18.91
C GLY A 50 -1.86 10.23 -17.59
N SER A 51 -3.03 10.82 -17.36
CA SER A 51 -3.82 10.61 -16.15
C SER A 51 -4.15 9.13 -15.93
N ALA A 52 -4.48 8.38 -16.99
CA ALA A 52 -4.69 6.93 -16.92
C ALA A 52 -3.42 6.16 -16.49
N TYR A 53 -2.23 6.57 -16.95
CA TYR A 53 -0.96 5.97 -16.52
C TYR A 53 -0.69 6.22 -15.02
N TRP A 54 -0.86 7.46 -14.57
CA TRP A 54 -0.72 7.88 -13.16
C TRP A 54 -1.74 7.22 -12.22
N LEU A 55 -2.96 6.98 -12.70
CA LEU A 55 -3.98 6.27 -11.94
C LEU A 55 -3.71 4.75 -11.83
N SER A 56 -2.94 4.17 -12.77
CA SER A 56 -2.78 2.71 -12.89
C SER A 56 -1.37 2.22 -12.54
N LEU A 57 -0.45 2.22 -13.51
CA LEU A 57 0.88 1.64 -13.40
C LEU A 57 1.83 2.49 -12.55
N GLU A 58 1.74 3.81 -12.66
CA GLU A 58 2.54 4.75 -11.86
C GLU A 58 1.80 5.20 -10.58
N SER A 59 0.76 4.45 -10.20
CA SER A 59 -0.02 4.73 -9.00
C SER A 59 0.56 4.07 -7.75
N PHE A 60 -0.14 4.22 -6.63
CA PHE A 60 0.23 3.58 -5.37
C PHE A 60 -0.05 2.06 -5.34
N GLY A 61 -0.83 1.53 -6.30
CA GLY A 61 -1.21 0.12 -6.34
C GLY A 61 -0.03 -0.86 -6.36
N PRO A 62 0.95 -0.74 -7.29
CA PRO A 62 2.11 -1.64 -7.33
C PRO A 62 3.02 -1.49 -6.10
N PRO A 63 3.38 -0.27 -5.62
CA PRO A 63 4.10 -0.10 -4.36
C PRO A 63 3.40 -0.75 -3.16
N LEU A 64 2.08 -0.56 -3.01
CA LEU A 64 1.31 -1.19 -1.93
C LEU A 64 1.30 -2.70 -2.02
N THR A 65 1.16 -3.25 -3.23
CA THR A 65 1.26 -4.69 -3.46
C THR A 65 2.60 -5.22 -2.96
N LEU A 66 3.70 -4.55 -3.30
CA LEU A 66 5.03 -4.92 -2.85
C LEU A 66 5.19 -4.82 -1.33
N ILE A 67 4.67 -3.76 -0.70
CA ILE A 67 4.70 -3.60 0.76
C ILE A 67 3.92 -4.74 1.44
N GLY A 68 2.71 -5.04 0.96
CA GLY A 68 1.89 -6.13 1.49
C GLY A 68 2.59 -7.50 1.37
N LEU A 69 3.19 -7.79 0.21
CA LEU A 69 3.98 -9.01 0.00
C LEU A 69 5.21 -9.06 0.90
N THR A 70 5.87 -7.92 1.12
CA THR A 70 7.02 -7.81 2.04
C THR A 70 6.60 -8.13 3.47
N VAL A 71 5.46 -7.60 3.93
CA VAL A 71 4.88 -7.92 5.25
C VAL A 71 4.58 -9.41 5.36
N LEU A 72 4.00 -10.02 4.33
CA LEU A 72 3.73 -11.47 4.30
C LEU A 72 5.02 -12.29 4.33
N TRP A 73 6.05 -11.86 3.59
CA TRP A 73 7.35 -12.51 3.57
C TRP A 73 8.03 -12.45 4.94
N LEU A 74 8.05 -11.29 5.60
CA LEU A 74 8.58 -11.10 6.95
C LEU A 74 7.86 -12.01 7.95
N ASN A 75 6.52 -12.03 7.93
CA ASN A 75 5.71 -12.90 8.77
C ASN A 75 6.05 -14.40 8.57
N ARG A 76 6.25 -14.83 7.32
CA ARG A 76 6.64 -16.23 7.01
C ARG A 76 8.02 -16.60 7.54
N ARG A 77 8.90 -15.61 7.76
CA ARG A 77 10.24 -15.77 8.33
C ARG A 77 10.27 -15.61 9.85
N GLY A 78 9.14 -15.35 10.50
CA GLY A 78 9.09 -15.04 11.93
C GLY A 78 9.73 -13.69 12.28
N ILE A 79 9.85 -12.78 11.30
CA ILE A 79 10.38 -11.44 11.50
C ILE A 79 9.20 -10.49 11.65
N THR A 80 9.15 -9.77 12.76
CA THR A 80 8.14 -8.72 12.98
C THR A 80 8.39 -7.56 12.02
N PRO A 81 7.40 -7.12 11.22
CA PRO A 81 7.56 -5.97 10.35
C PRO A 81 7.86 -4.70 11.15
N PRO A 82 8.73 -3.81 10.64
CA PRO A 82 9.00 -2.53 11.26
C PRO A 82 7.73 -1.71 11.48
N THR A 83 7.56 -1.16 12.69
CA THR A 83 6.35 -0.42 13.06
C THR A 83 6.15 0.87 12.26
N PHE A 84 7.22 1.45 11.69
CA PHE A 84 7.12 2.63 10.85
C PHE A 84 6.26 2.39 9.60
N ILE A 85 6.17 1.15 9.10
CA ILE A 85 5.32 0.81 7.95
C ILE A 85 3.86 1.09 8.30
N ALA A 86 3.41 0.63 9.47
CA ALA A 86 2.03 0.81 9.91
C ALA A 86 1.70 2.28 10.19
N TRP A 87 2.64 3.05 10.75
CA TRP A 87 2.46 4.48 11.01
C TRP A 87 2.47 5.32 9.74
N ALA A 88 3.40 5.07 8.82
CA ALA A 88 3.46 5.78 7.54
C ALA A 88 2.19 5.56 6.72
N LEU A 89 1.78 4.29 6.58
CA LEU A 89 0.55 3.93 5.89
C LEU A 89 -0.69 4.49 6.60
N GLY A 90 -0.74 4.40 7.94
CA GLY A 90 -1.86 4.92 8.73
C GLY A 90 -2.02 6.44 8.61
N ALA A 91 -0.92 7.20 8.67
CA ALA A 91 -0.95 8.65 8.49
C ALA A 91 -1.47 9.03 7.10
N TRP A 92 -0.98 8.36 6.06
CA TRP A 92 -1.46 8.56 4.69
C TRP A 92 -2.95 8.21 4.55
N THR A 93 -3.40 7.10 5.16
CA THR A 93 -4.82 6.70 5.19
C THR A 93 -5.73 7.76 5.78
N VAL A 94 -5.28 8.44 6.86
CA VAL A 94 -6.06 9.50 7.49
C VAL A 94 -6.21 10.69 6.54
N VAL A 95 -5.15 11.06 5.83
CA VAL A 95 -5.21 12.12 4.80
C VAL A 95 -6.19 11.74 3.70
N ASP A 96 -6.11 10.52 3.17
CA ASP A 96 -7.01 10.03 2.12
C ASP A 96 -8.47 9.95 2.60
N ALA A 97 -8.72 9.53 3.84
CA ALA A 97 -10.07 9.48 4.39
C ALA A 97 -10.72 10.87 4.49
N ILE A 98 -9.92 11.93 4.68
CA ILE A 98 -10.39 13.32 4.73
C ILE A 98 -10.63 13.87 3.32
N ILE A 99 -9.69 13.66 2.39
CA ILE A 99 -9.74 14.26 1.05
C ILE A 99 -10.65 13.46 0.11
N LEU A 100 -10.63 12.13 0.22
CA LEU A 100 -11.31 11.17 -0.65
C LEU A 100 -12.20 10.22 0.18
N PRO A 101 -13.31 10.71 0.76
CA PRO A 101 -14.09 9.98 1.77
C PRO A 101 -14.70 8.65 1.26
N PHE A 102 -14.88 8.50 -0.05
CA PHE A 102 -15.47 7.30 -0.68
C PHE A 102 -14.45 6.25 -1.13
N THR A 103 -13.18 6.38 -0.71
CA THR A 103 -12.15 5.35 -0.91
C THR A 103 -12.34 4.16 0.05
N PRO A 104 -11.72 2.99 -0.21
CA PRO A 104 -11.73 1.85 0.71
C PRO A 104 -10.86 2.06 1.97
N TRP A 105 -10.65 3.31 2.41
CA TRP A 105 -9.82 3.66 3.56
C TRP A 105 -10.15 2.89 4.85
N PRO A 106 -11.41 2.47 5.17
CA PRO A 106 -11.66 1.71 6.41
C PRO A 106 -10.95 0.35 6.42
N LEU A 107 -10.84 -0.32 5.26
CA LEU A 107 -10.12 -1.58 5.13
C LEU A 107 -8.61 -1.37 5.33
N PHE A 108 -8.09 -0.27 4.79
CA PHE A 108 -6.67 0.05 4.90
C PHE A 108 -6.30 0.49 6.33
N ALA A 109 -7.18 1.24 7.01
CA ALA A 109 -7.07 1.55 8.43
C ALA A 109 -7.08 0.28 9.29
N LEU A 110 -7.97 -0.67 9.00
CA LEU A 110 -7.99 -1.98 9.65
C LEU A 110 -6.65 -2.72 9.48
N ALA A 111 -6.06 -2.70 8.28
CA ALA A 111 -4.75 -3.31 8.05
C ALA A 111 -3.64 -2.66 8.90
N CYS A 112 -3.63 -1.33 9.00
CA CYS A 112 -2.67 -0.60 9.82
C CYS A 112 -2.81 -0.95 11.31
N VAL A 113 -4.04 -1.02 11.83
CA VAL A 113 -4.32 -1.44 13.21
C VAL A 113 -3.86 -2.88 13.45
N LEU A 114 -4.17 -3.81 12.54
CA LEU A 114 -3.74 -5.20 12.64
C LEU A 114 -2.20 -5.34 12.63
N LEU A 115 -1.49 -4.54 11.84
CA LEU A 115 -0.03 -4.48 11.86
C LEU A 115 0.51 -3.99 13.20
N LEU A 116 -0.05 -2.90 13.76
CA LEU A 116 0.38 -2.36 15.05
C LEU A 116 0.15 -3.35 16.19
N ILE A 117 -1.02 -4.00 16.25
CA ILE A 117 -1.31 -5.01 17.28
C ILE A 117 -0.40 -6.24 17.07
N GLY A 118 -0.17 -6.63 15.82
CA GLY A 118 0.82 -7.64 15.42
C GLY A 118 2.20 -7.39 16.01
N ALA A 119 2.77 -6.22 15.71
CA ALA A 119 4.11 -5.86 16.12
C ALA A 119 4.28 -5.76 17.64
N ARG A 120 3.23 -5.38 18.37
CA ARG A 120 3.26 -5.31 19.84
C ARG A 120 3.27 -6.70 20.49
N ARG A 121 2.61 -7.69 19.90
CA ARG A 121 2.56 -9.05 20.48
C ARG A 121 3.86 -9.84 20.29
N ASP A 122 4.59 -9.57 19.22
CA ASP A 122 5.84 -10.26 18.92
C ASP A 122 7.07 -9.62 19.58
N ASN A 123 6.92 -8.43 20.20
CA ASN A 123 7.91 -7.82 21.07
C ASN A 123 7.56 -8.13 22.54
N PRO A 124 7.98 -9.27 23.12
CA PRO A 124 7.95 -9.42 24.55
C PRO A 124 8.87 -8.35 25.15
N ALA A 125 8.32 -7.51 26.04
CA ALA A 125 9.12 -6.58 26.82
C ALA A 125 10.31 -7.32 27.46
N PRO A 126 11.50 -6.70 27.56
CA PRO A 126 12.62 -7.30 28.28
C PRO A 126 12.11 -7.71 29.67
N LYS A 127 12.25 -9.00 30.02
CA LYS A 127 11.92 -9.46 31.37
C LYS A 127 12.77 -8.65 32.36
N ALA A 128 12.14 -7.72 33.06
CA ALA A 128 12.78 -7.04 34.18
C ALA A 128 13.08 -8.11 35.23
N GLY A 129 14.36 -8.38 35.46
CA GLY A 129 14.82 -9.23 36.57
C GLY A 129 15.64 -10.43 36.15
N LEU A 130 16.96 -10.25 36.12
CA LEU A 130 17.85 -11.20 36.77
C LEU A 130 18.76 -10.38 37.69
N PRO A 131 18.71 -10.58 39.02
CA PRO A 131 19.70 -10.02 39.92
C PRO A 131 21.08 -10.57 39.51
N ARG A 132 22.07 -9.67 39.38
CA ARG A 132 23.47 -10.09 39.30
C ARG A 132 23.83 -10.65 40.67
N ALA A 133 24.22 -11.93 40.70
CA ALA A 133 24.87 -12.57 41.83
C ALA A 133 26.30 -12.05 42.00
#